data_AF-A0A102DB14-F1
#
_entry.id   AF-A0A102DB14-F1
#
_cell.length_a   1.000
_cell.length_b   1.000
_cell.length_c   1.000
_cell.angle_alpha   90.00
_cell.angle_beta   90.00
_cell.angle_gamma   90.00
#
_symmetry.space_group_name_H-M   'P 1'
#
loop_
_entity.id
_entity.type
_entity.pdbx_description
1 polymer ?
#
loop_
_entity_poly.entity_id
_entity_poly.type
_entity_poly.pdbx_seq_one_letter_code
_entity_poly.pdbx_strand_id
1 'polypeptide(L)'
;MIMALGAGAYAKRDFLYFAMHAPKDRDVLQWTVAQRDYAFGHLDELPQVKSHVMTPSATPHAFSQGPGLSLFAADGKTPFDMDRFFDHQRAVGTLIIVDGKIRFERYGMGYDANSRWTSFSVAKSFTSTLVGAAIKDGYIKSIGEPVTDIIPEFKGSAYDGVTVQQVLTMSSGVKWNEDYADPHSDVGKMADFPTTQGLEQIVAQLKQQPRAAAPGTVWHYNTAETGLIGVLVMRATHKPLAQYLSEKIWSHYMALPGFWVLDKSGREIGGCCLSSSLADYARMGQFMMDGGKIDGRSILPDGWIAAATHKQRDIGHPGRGYGYQWWTYDDGSYSAVGHFGQTIFVDPKRKLIVATVADFPSNDETDRMEERFAYHRLVQQAVDKEQGVTGRALMQ
;
A
#
# COMPACT_ATOMS: atom_id res chain seq x y z
N MET A 1 -14.20 21.27 30.89
CA MET A 1 -14.14 22.24 29.78
C MET A 1 -12.84 21.97 29.02
N ILE A 2 -12.85 20.94 28.16
CA ILE A 2 -11.70 20.55 27.35
C ILE A 2 -11.76 21.42 26.10
N MET A 3 -10.80 22.32 25.94
CA MET A 3 -10.69 23.14 24.72
C MET A 3 -10.44 22.20 23.53
N ALA A 4 -11.43 22.10 22.65
CA ALA A 4 -11.23 21.58 21.30
C ALA A 4 -10.25 22.53 20.59
N LEU A 5 -8.96 22.17 20.59
CA LEU A 5 -8.00 22.77 19.69
C LEU A 5 -8.42 22.35 18.27
N GLY A 6 -8.92 23.31 17.48
CA GLY A 6 -9.29 23.05 16.09
C GLY A 6 -8.11 22.50 15.28
N ALA A 7 -8.38 21.80 14.18
CA ALA A 7 -7.38 21.17 13.31
C ALA A 7 -6.18 22.10 12.98
N GLY A 8 -6.44 23.39 12.76
CA GLY A 8 -5.40 24.38 12.48
C GLY A 8 -4.46 24.74 13.66
N ALA A 9 -4.85 24.50 14.91
CA ALA A 9 -3.98 24.69 16.06
C ALA A 9 -3.12 23.45 16.35
N TYR A 10 -3.65 22.26 16.07
CA TYR A 10 -2.92 20.99 16.16
C TYR A 10 -1.83 20.92 15.08
N ALA A 11 -2.17 21.17 13.81
CA ALA A 11 -1.23 21.21 12.70
C ALA A 11 -0.10 22.25 12.90
N LYS A 12 -0.40 23.42 13.49
CA LYS A 12 0.62 24.44 13.82
C LYS A 12 1.57 23.99 14.93
N ARG A 13 1.07 23.29 15.95
CA ARG A 13 1.88 22.81 17.07
C ARG A 13 2.84 21.70 16.60
N ASP A 14 2.34 20.76 15.83
CA ASP A 14 3.16 19.65 15.33
C ASP A 14 4.16 20.14 14.29
N PHE A 15 3.80 21.10 13.44
CA PHE A 15 4.77 21.76 12.55
C PHE A 15 5.89 22.47 13.33
N LEU A 16 5.57 23.22 14.39
CA LEU A 16 6.60 23.89 15.20
C LEU A 16 7.52 22.89 15.91
N TYR A 17 6.95 21.81 16.46
CA TYR A 17 7.74 20.75 17.06
C TYR A 17 8.62 20.06 16.01
N PHE A 18 8.03 19.73 14.86
CA PHE A 18 8.71 19.14 13.72
C PHE A 18 9.84 20.04 13.23
N ALA A 19 9.63 21.34 13.05
CA ALA A 19 10.66 22.28 12.60
C ALA A 19 11.88 22.30 13.54
N MET A 20 11.69 22.10 14.85
CA MET A 20 12.77 22.03 15.84
C MET A 20 13.45 20.65 15.89
N HIS A 21 12.74 19.57 15.54
CA HIS A 21 13.19 18.19 15.70
C HIS A 21 13.17 17.40 14.38
N ALA A 22 13.19 18.08 13.24
CA ALA A 22 13.02 17.47 11.93
C ALA A 22 14.09 16.38 11.73
N PRO A 23 13.72 15.20 11.23
CA PRO A 23 14.67 14.15 10.93
C PRO A 23 15.69 14.67 9.93
N LYS A 24 16.96 14.34 10.18
CA LYS A 24 18.10 14.75 9.35
C LYS A 24 18.44 13.72 8.27
N ASP A 25 17.86 12.54 8.38
CA ASP A 25 18.05 11.40 7.48
C ASP A 25 16.74 11.07 6.76
N ARG A 26 16.73 9.93 6.07
CA ARG A 26 15.57 9.36 5.36
C ARG A 26 15.14 8.01 5.94
N ASP A 27 15.69 7.62 7.09
CA ASP A 27 15.43 6.33 7.72
C ASP A 27 14.20 6.42 8.62
N VAL A 28 13.04 6.37 7.98
CA VAL A 28 11.72 6.46 8.61
C VAL A 28 11.48 5.42 9.71
N LEU A 29 12.26 4.33 9.75
CA LEU A 29 12.15 3.29 10.78
C LEU A 29 12.77 3.73 12.12
N GLN A 30 13.69 4.69 12.08
CA GLN A 30 14.40 5.22 13.25
C GLN A 30 13.81 6.55 13.73
N TRP A 31 12.85 7.11 13.01
CA TRP A 31 12.18 8.35 13.41
C TRP A 31 11.32 8.11 14.65
N THR A 32 11.38 9.05 15.58
CA THR A 32 10.48 9.07 16.74
C THR A 32 9.03 9.27 16.29
N VAL A 33 8.08 8.76 17.07
CA VAL A 33 6.64 8.97 16.87
C VAL A 33 6.32 10.44 16.57
N ALA A 34 6.83 11.37 17.38
CA ALA A 34 6.55 12.79 17.21
C ALA A 34 7.11 13.40 15.92
N GLN A 35 8.21 12.86 15.37
CA GLN A 35 8.69 13.26 14.05
C GLN A 35 7.76 12.76 12.93
N ARG A 36 7.22 11.55 13.09
CA ARG A 36 6.36 10.89 12.09
C ARG A 36 4.96 11.51 12.02
N ASP A 37 4.40 11.92 13.16
CA ASP A 37 3.06 12.54 13.28
C ASP A 37 2.83 13.67 12.26
N TYR A 38 3.85 14.49 12.03
CA TYR A 38 3.84 15.50 10.97
C TYR A 38 4.40 14.97 9.64
N ALA A 39 5.58 14.32 9.67
CA ALA A 39 6.32 14.01 8.45
C ALA A 39 5.58 13.05 7.49
N PHE A 40 4.81 12.09 8.00
CA PHE A 40 4.14 11.10 7.15
C PHE A 40 3.09 11.69 6.22
N GLY A 41 2.48 12.82 6.59
CA GLY A 41 1.58 13.59 5.73
C GLY A 41 2.29 14.58 4.80
N HIS A 42 3.56 14.89 5.06
CA HIS A 42 4.29 16.02 4.48
C HIS A 42 5.68 15.61 3.97
N LEU A 43 5.85 14.35 3.57
CA LEU A 43 7.15 13.84 3.11
C LEU A 43 7.73 14.67 1.95
N ASP A 44 6.88 15.20 1.06
CA ASP A 44 7.27 16.05 -0.06
C ASP A 44 7.76 17.45 0.33
N GLU A 45 7.50 17.88 1.57
CA GLU A 45 7.93 19.16 2.12
C GLU A 45 9.30 19.08 2.81
N LEU A 46 9.83 17.86 2.98
CA LEU A 46 11.13 17.64 3.61
C LEU A 46 12.26 17.96 2.62
N PRO A 47 13.24 18.83 2.98
CA PRO A 47 14.29 19.26 2.05
C PRO A 47 15.08 18.12 1.39
N GLN A 48 15.29 17.02 2.13
CA GLN A 48 16.02 15.83 1.70
C GLN A 48 15.19 14.85 0.86
N VAL A 49 13.88 15.04 0.77
CA VAL A 49 12.98 14.20 0.00
C VAL A 49 12.70 14.85 -1.34
N LYS A 50 12.74 14.04 -2.40
CA LYS A 50 12.27 14.41 -3.73
C LYS A 50 11.10 13.51 -4.07
N SER A 51 10.17 14.04 -4.84
CA SER A 51 8.98 13.31 -5.27
C SER A 51 8.52 13.79 -6.64
N HIS A 52 7.75 12.95 -7.32
CA HIS A 52 6.95 13.37 -8.47
C HIS A 52 5.48 13.44 -8.06
N VAL A 53 4.80 14.49 -8.51
CA VAL A 53 3.37 14.73 -8.24
C VAL A 53 2.53 14.11 -9.35
N MET A 54 1.40 13.54 -8.98
CA MET A 54 0.40 13.00 -9.89
C MET A 54 -0.81 13.94 -9.93
N THR A 55 -1.19 14.34 -11.13
CA THR A 55 -2.31 15.26 -11.35
C THR A 55 -3.65 14.53 -11.09
N PRO A 56 -4.57 15.12 -10.31
CA PRO A 56 -5.89 14.54 -10.06
C PRO A 56 -6.76 14.52 -11.31
N SER A 57 -7.81 13.71 -11.27
CA SER A 57 -8.87 13.69 -12.27
C SER A 57 -9.77 14.91 -12.14
N ALA A 58 -10.18 15.47 -13.28
CA ALA A 58 -11.25 16.48 -13.33
C ALA A 58 -12.63 15.86 -13.04
N THR A 59 -12.76 14.55 -13.23
CA THR A 59 -13.97 13.76 -13.00
C THR A 59 -13.62 12.50 -12.21
N PRO A 60 -13.23 12.63 -10.93
CA PRO A 60 -12.81 11.49 -10.14
C PRO A 60 -13.97 10.52 -9.89
N HIS A 61 -13.65 9.27 -9.57
CA HIS A 61 -14.67 8.32 -9.14
C HIS A 61 -15.37 8.86 -7.89
N ALA A 62 -16.69 9.05 -7.97
CA ALA A 62 -17.45 9.64 -6.89
C ALA A 62 -17.97 8.57 -5.94
N PHE A 63 -17.73 8.74 -4.64
CA PHE A 63 -18.48 8.03 -3.62
C PHE A 63 -19.64 8.90 -3.15
N SER A 64 -20.85 8.35 -3.20
CA SER A 64 -22.03 9.05 -2.66
C SER A 64 -22.12 8.82 -1.16
N GLN A 65 -22.83 9.70 -0.44
CA GLN A 65 -23.08 9.49 1.00
C GLN A 65 -24.21 8.47 1.18
N GLY A 66 -24.00 7.51 2.09
CA GLY A 66 -25.00 6.53 2.51
C GLY A 66 -25.42 6.73 3.98
N PRO A 67 -26.44 6.00 4.45
CA PRO A 67 -26.81 6.02 5.88
C PRO A 67 -25.63 5.52 6.73
N GLY A 68 -25.38 6.07 7.92
CA GLY A 68 -24.26 5.62 8.75
C GLY A 68 -24.30 4.11 9.04
N LEU A 69 -23.15 3.43 9.03
CA LEU A 69 -23.03 2.02 9.44
C LEU A 69 -22.82 1.95 10.96
N SER A 70 -23.76 1.33 11.68
CA SER A 70 -23.61 1.10 13.12
C SER A 70 -22.69 -0.09 13.39
N LEU A 71 -21.59 0.16 14.10
CA LEU A 71 -20.64 -0.86 14.51
C LEU A 71 -20.89 -1.26 15.96
N PHE A 72 -20.82 -2.56 16.23
CA PHE A 72 -20.98 -3.14 17.56
C PHE A 72 -19.72 -3.92 17.92
N ALA A 73 -19.43 -4.04 19.21
CA ALA A 73 -18.41 -4.93 19.73
C ALA A 73 -18.76 -6.40 19.47
N ALA A 74 -17.86 -7.32 19.84
CA ALA A 74 -18.02 -8.75 19.60
C ALA A 74 -19.28 -9.37 20.24
N ASP A 75 -19.88 -8.73 21.25
CA ASP A 75 -21.15 -9.14 21.85
C ASP A 75 -22.38 -8.82 20.99
N GLY A 76 -22.20 -8.09 19.89
CA GLY A 76 -23.24 -7.68 18.95
C GLY A 76 -24.25 -6.66 19.50
N LYS A 77 -24.01 -6.11 20.69
CA LYS A 77 -24.95 -5.25 21.43
C LYS A 77 -24.32 -3.93 21.87
N THR A 78 -23.09 -3.98 22.36
CA THR A 78 -22.37 -2.80 22.82
C THR A 78 -21.88 -2.01 21.61
N PRO A 79 -22.13 -0.70 21.50
CA PRO A 79 -21.56 0.11 20.43
C PRO A 79 -20.04 -0.04 20.39
N PHE A 80 -19.47 -0.17 19.20
CA PHE A 80 -18.01 -0.26 19.05
C PHE A 80 -17.35 1.06 19.43
N ASP A 81 -16.36 1.00 20.31
CA ASP A 81 -15.65 2.17 20.80
C ASP A 81 -14.61 2.66 19.77
N MET A 82 -15.08 3.54 18.87
CA MET A 82 -14.23 4.15 17.86
C MET A 82 -13.17 5.08 18.44
N ASP A 83 -13.38 5.66 19.63
CA ASP A 83 -12.40 6.53 20.28
C ASP A 83 -11.20 5.70 20.75
N ARG A 84 -11.48 4.63 21.50
CA ARG A 84 -10.45 3.66 21.91
C ARG A 84 -9.72 3.08 20.69
N PHE A 85 -10.45 2.70 19.65
CA PHE A 85 -9.84 2.18 18.43
C PHE A 85 -8.87 3.19 17.79
N PHE A 86 -9.27 4.45 17.65
CA PHE A 86 -8.41 5.50 17.11
C PHE A 86 -7.17 5.74 17.98
N ASP A 87 -7.33 5.79 19.30
CA ASP A 87 -6.24 6.01 20.23
C ASP A 87 -5.25 4.85 20.23
N HIS A 88 -5.76 3.61 20.30
CA HIS A 88 -4.94 2.42 20.27
C HIS A 88 -4.22 2.30 18.94
N GLN A 89 -4.93 2.33 17.82
CA GLN A 89 -4.34 2.20 16.49
C GLN A 89 -3.49 3.40 16.09
N ARG A 90 -3.49 4.51 16.84
CA ARG A 90 -2.97 5.80 16.38
C ARG A 90 -3.48 6.12 14.98
N ALA A 91 -4.78 5.94 14.78
CA ALA A 91 -5.40 6.07 13.47
C ALA A 91 -5.50 7.55 13.08
N VAL A 92 -5.01 7.85 11.88
CA VAL A 92 -5.10 9.18 11.26
C VAL A 92 -6.42 9.31 10.52
N GLY A 93 -6.92 8.23 9.93
CA GLY A 93 -8.29 8.22 9.42
C GLY A 93 -8.75 6.85 8.96
N THR A 94 -10.06 6.60 9.04
CA THR A 94 -10.70 5.39 8.52
C THR A 94 -11.94 5.76 7.70
N LEU A 95 -12.13 5.06 6.58
CA LEU A 95 -13.21 5.25 5.63
C LEU A 95 -13.81 3.90 5.26
N ILE A 96 -15.12 3.75 5.46
CA ILE A 96 -15.89 2.55 5.09
C ILE A 96 -16.79 2.89 3.91
N ILE A 97 -16.57 2.20 2.79
CA ILE A 97 -17.44 2.24 1.61
C ILE A 97 -18.22 0.93 1.54
N VAL A 98 -19.54 1.00 1.34
CA VAL A 98 -20.39 -0.17 1.03
C VAL A 98 -21.23 0.15 -0.18
N ASP A 99 -21.14 -0.68 -1.21
CA ASP A 99 -21.90 -0.52 -2.47
C ASP A 99 -21.71 0.88 -3.10
N GLY A 100 -20.46 1.36 -3.14
CA GLY A 100 -20.10 2.68 -3.68
C GLY A 100 -20.51 3.88 -2.83
N LYS A 101 -20.96 3.66 -1.59
CA LYS A 101 -21.40 4.71 -0.67
C LYS A 101 -20.51 4.83 0.56
N ILE A 102 -20.14 6.04 0.94
CA ILE A 102 -19.51 6.33 2.23
C ILE A 102 -20.53 6.03 3.33
N ARG A 103 -20.21 5.07 4.20
CA ARG A 103 -21.04 4.66 5.34
C ARG A 103 -20.44 5.05 6.68
N PHE A 104 -19.14 5.35 6.71
CA PHE A 104 -18.43 5.86 7.88
C PHE A 104 -17.16 6.56 7.41
N GLU A 105 -16.85 7.71 7.99
CA GLU A 105 -15.65 8.47 7.72
C GLU A 105 -15.23 9.18 9.00
N ARG A 106 -13.98 9.01 9.42
CA ARG A 106 -13.42 9.71 10.59
C ARG A 106 -11.96 10.01 10.38
N TYR A 107 -11.54 11.18 10.83
CA TYR A 107 -10.16 11.64 10.84
C TYR A 107 -9.70 11.91 12.28
N GLY A 108 -8.40 11.74 12.51
CA GLY A 108 -7.70 11.95 13.77
C GLY A 108 -6.44 12.79 13.57
N MET A 109 -5.73 13.08 14.66
CA MET A 109 -4.42 13.77 14.64
C MET A 109 -4.40 15.11 13.89
N GLY A 110 -5.55 15.81 13.82
CA GLY A 110 -5.67 17.09 13.12
C GLY A 110 -5.73 16.99 11.59
N TYR A 111 -5.77 15.78 11.02
CA TYR A 111 -5.95 15.53 9.59
C TYR A 111 -7.43 15.61 9.19
N ASP A 112 -7.68 15.78 7.90
CA ASP A 112 -9.01 15.86 7.29
C ASP A 112 -9.06 15.19 5.91
N ALA A 113 -10.20 15.31 5.23
CA ALA A 113 -10.43 14.71 3.91
C ALA A 113 -9.53 15.22 2.78
N ASN A 114 -8.86 16.36 2.96
CA ASN A 114 -7.92 16.92 1.99
C ASN A 114 -6.47 16.59 2.31
N SER A 115 -6.22 15.99 3.48
CA SER A 115 -4.89 15.68 3.94
C SER A 115 -4.33 14.45 3.22
N ARG A 116 -3.01 14.43 3.00
CA ARG A 116 -2.28 13.29 2.42
C ARG A 116 -1.61 12.50 3.53
N TRP A 117 -1.40 11.20 3.29
CA TRP A 117 -0.63 10.34 4.18
C TRP A 117 0.13 9.28 3.36
N THR A 118 1.35 8.96 3.78
CA THR A 118 2.21 7.97 3.10
C THR A 118 1.66 6.54 3.21
N SER A 119 1.80 5.78 2.13
CA SER A 119 1.26 4.42 1.98
C SER A 119 2.09 3.33 2.64
N PHE A 120 3.38 3.57 2.84
CA PHE A 120 4.37 2.49 3.02
C PHE A 120 4.13 1.37 1.99
N SER A 121 4.05 0.12 2.43
CA SER A 121 3.86 -1.04 1.57
C SER A 121 2.50 -1.11 0.87
N VAL A 122 1.53 -0.22 1.15
CA VAL A 122 0.33 -0.11 0.29
C VAL A 122 0.73 0.29 -1.15
N ALA A 123 1.84 1.01 -1.35
CA ALA A 123 2.37 1.34 -2.68
C ALA A 123 2.64 0.10 -3.55
N LYS A 124 2.96 -1.05 -2.93
CA LYS A 124 3.27 -2.31 -3.63
C LYS A 124 2.12 -2.74 -4.54
N SER A 125 0.89 -2.56 -4.07
CA SER A 125 -0.33 -2.91 -4.80
C SER A 125 -0.62 -1.97 -5.98
N PHE A 126 -0.23 -0.69 -5.87
CA PHE A 126 -0.24 0.25 -7.00
C PHE A 126 0.80 -0.15 -8.05
N THR A 127 2.03 -0.41 -7.62
CA THR A 127 3.14 -0.84 -8.49
C THR A 127 2.83 -2.13 -9.25
N SER A 128 2.28 -3.14 -8.57
CA SER A 128 1.80 -4.36 -9.21
C SER A 128 0.75 -4.08 -10.27
N THR A 129 -0.21 -3.20 -9.99
CA THR A 129 -1.25 -2.81 -10.94
C THR A 129 -0.66 -2.18 -12.22
N LEU A 130 0.45 -1.42 -12.09
CA LEU A 130 1.15 -0.87 -13.25
C LEU A 130 1.87 -1.91 -14.09
N VAL A 131 2.30 -3.05 -13.52
CA VAL A 131 2.76 -4.20 -14.31
C VAL A 131 1.63 -4.72 -15.17
N GLY A 132 0.44 -4.89 -14.60
CA GLY A 132 -0.76 -5.25 -15.35
C GLY A 132 -1.03 -4.26 -16.50
N ALA A 133 -1.01 -2.97 -16.22
CA ALA A 133 -1.19 -1.94 -17.24
C ALA A 133 -0.10 -2.01 -18.34
N ALA A 134 1.17 -2.20 -17.96
CA ALA A 134 2.27 -2.35 -18.90
C ALA A 134 2.16 -3.62 -19.77
N ILE A 135 1.59 -4.70 -19.25
CA ILE A 135 1.26 -5.89 -20.05
C ILE A 135 0.10 -5.58 -21.01
N LYS A 136 -0.94 -4.89 -20.53
CA LYS A 136 -2.09 -4.49 -21.37
C LYS A 136 -1.66 -3.62 -22.56
N ASP A 137 -0.71 -2.73 -22.32
CA ASP A 137 -0.16 -1.80 -23.32
C ASP A 137 0.94 -2.44 -24.19
N GLY A 138 1.37 -3.67 -23.89
CA GLY A 138 2.38 -4.40 -24.66
C GLY A 138 3.84 -4.03 -24.35
N TYR A 139 4.09 -3.26 -23.29
CA TYR A 139 5.45 -2.92 -22.82
C TYR A 139 6.14 -4.08 -22.10
N ILE A 140 5.37 -4.91 -21.38
CA ILE A 140 5.84 -6.18 -20.79
C ILE A 140 5.11 -7.30 -21.51
N LYS A 141 5.83 -8.29 -22.03
CA LYS A 141 5.25 -9.34 -22.90
C LYS A 141 4.24 -10.20 -22.14
N SER A 142 4.58 -10.61 -20.91
CA SER A 142 3.71 -11.39 -20.04
C SER A 142 4.30 -11.49 -18.63
N ILE A 143 3.52 -12.02 -17.69
CA ILE A 143 4.03 -12.41 -16.36
C ILE A 143 5.12 -13.49 -16.41
N GLY A 144 5.20 -14.28 -17.49
CA GLY A 144 6.23 -15.30 -17.68
C GLY A 144 7.53 -14.75 -18.26
N GLU A 145 7.58 -13.46 -18.61
CA GLU A 145 8.80 -12.83 -19.12
C GLU A 145 9.92 -12.90 -18.07
N PRO A 146 11.15 -13.30 -18.45
CA PRO A 146 12.29 -13.25 -17.55
C PRO A 146 12.60 -11.81 -17.13
N VAL A 147 12.93 -11.61 -15.86
CA VAL A 147 13.39 -10.31 -15.34
C VAL A 147 14.63 -9.81 -16.10
N THR A 148 15.50 -10.74 -16.52
CA THR A 148 16.73 -10.45 -17.27
C THR A 148 16.51 -9.96 -18.70
N ASP A 149 15.31 -10.12 -19.26
CA ASP A 149 14.97 -9.55 -20.58
C ASP A 149 14.71 -8.04 -20.47
N ILE A 150 14.23 -7.57 -19.31
CA ILE A 150 13.94 -6.15 -19.03
C ILE A 150 15.12 -5.48 -18.31
N ILE A 151 15.81 -6.22 -17.44
CA ILE A 151 16.97 -5.75 -16.66
C ILE A 151 18.16 -6.69 -16.93
N PRO A 152 18.87 -6.52 -18.06
CA PRO A 152 19.96 -7.41 -18.47
C PRO A 152 21.12 -7.46 -17.47
N GLU A 153 21.25 -6.46 -16.60
CA GLU A 153 22.28 -6.38 -15.56
C GLU A 153 22.18 -7.51 -14.52
N PHE A 154 21.03 -8.21 -14.47
CA PHE A 154 20.83 -9.38 -13.61
C PHE A 154 21.31 -10.72 -14.19
N LYS A 155 21.78 -10.76 -15.45
CA LYS A 155 22.37 -11.99 -16.01
C LYS A 155 23.53 -12.47 -15.14
N GLY A 156 23.53 -13.75 -14.79
CA GLY A 156 24.51 -14.36 -13.86
C GLY A 156 24.29 -14.05 -12.37
N SER A 157 23.21 -13.35 -12.00
CA SER A 157 22.82 -13.14 -10.59
C SER A 157 21.75 -14.15 -10.13
N ALA A 158 21.27 -14.02 -8.89
CA ALA A 158 20.14 -14.80 -8.38
C ALA A 158 18.80 -14.53 -9.10
N TYR A 159 18.73 -13.50 -9.94
CA TYR A 159 17.56 -13.21 -10.78
C TYR A 159 17.61 -13.86 -12.17
N ASP A 160 18.72 -14.50 -12.54
CA ASP A 160 18.77 -15.27 -13.78
C ASP A 160 17.76 -16.43 -13.72
N GLY A 161 16.92 -16.56 -14.75
CA GLY A 161 15.79 -17.49 -14.79
C GLY A 161 14.60 -17.14 -13.88
N VAL A 162 14.58 -15.99 -13.22
CA VAL A 162 13.40 -15.51 -12.46
C VAL A 162 12.45 -14.76 -13.39
N THR A 163 11.15 -15.06 -13.30
CA THR A 163 10.08 -14.43 -14.09
C THR A 163 9.45 -13.24 -13.35
N VAL A 164 8.80 -12.35 -14.10
CA VAL A 164 7.99 -11.25 -13.52
C VAL A 164 6.95 -11.77 -12.51
N GLN A 165 6.29 -12.91 -12.79
CA GLN A 165 5.33 -13.54 -11.87
C GLN A 165 5.97 -13.93 -10.53
N GLN A 166 7.17 -14.48 -10.56
CA GLN A 166 7.85 -14.93 -9.34
C GLN A 166 8.24 -13.75 -8.46
N VAL A 167 8.62 -12.61 -9.05
CA VAL A 167 8.83 -11.38 -8.27
C VAL A 167 7.49 -10.83 -7.73
N LEU A 168 6.44 -10.77 -8.56
CA LEU A 168 5.09 -10.32 -8.15
C LEU A 168 4.50 -11.14 -6.99
N THR A 169 4.89 -12.42 -6.89
CA THR A 169 4.39 -13.35 -5.87
C THR A 169 5.37 -13.56 -4.71
N MET A 170 6.45 -12.77 -4.62
CA MET A 170 7.49 -12.89 -3.58
C MET A 170 8.07 -14.31 -3.49
N SER A 171 8.42 -14.88 -4.65
CA SER A 171 8.92 -16.25 -4.76
C SER A 171 10.10 -16.39 -5.71
N SER A 172 10.97 -15.38 -5.83
CA SER A 172 12.17 -15.45 -6.67
C SER A 172 13.23 -16.47 -6.21
N GLY A 173 13.23 -16.79 -4.92
CA GLY A 173 14.27 -17.58 -4.27
C GLY A 173 15.56 -16.80 -3.97
N VAL A 174 15.55 -15.47 -4.05
CA VAL A 174 16.68 -14.61 -3.65
C VAL A 174 16.79 -14.54 -2.13
N LYS A 175 18.02 -14.60 -1.60
CA LYS A 175 18.25 -14.43 -0.16
C LYS A 175 17.98 -12.98 0.23
N TRP A 176 17.26 -12.78 1.34
CA TRP A 176 16.95 -11.45 1.83
C TRP A 176 16.66 -11.48 3.34
N ASN A 177 17.17 -10.50 4.09
CA ASN A 177 16.84 -10.28 5.49
C ASN A 177 15.89 -9.08 5.63
N GLU A 178 14.62 -9.37 5.97
CA GLU A 178 13.51 -8.41 6.12
C GLU A 178 13.34 -7.92 7.59
N ASP A 179 14.32 -8.12 8.47
CA ASP A 179 14.22 -7.65 9.86
C ASP A 179 14.32 -6.11 9.95
N TYR A 180 13.18 -5.46 10.14
CA TYR A 180 13.07 -4.00 10.30
C TYR A 180 13.64 -3.47 11.63
N ALA A 181 13.88 -4.33 12.62
CA ALA A 181 14.48 -3.94 13.89
C ALA A 181 16.02 -3.96 13.84
N ASP A 182 16.61 -4.70 12.90
CA ASP A 182 18.06 -4.76 12.69
C ASP A 182 18.52 -3.75 11.61
N PRO A 183 19.24 -2.67 11.96
CA PRO A 183 19.76 -1.71 10.97
C PRO A 183 20.81 -2.33 10.03
N HIS A 184 21.33 -3.52 10.33
CA HIS A 184 22.26 -4.26 9.49
C HIS A 184 21.58 -5.31 8.60
N SER A 185 20.25 -5.46 8.67
CA SER A 185 19.48 -6.29 7.74
C SER A 185 19.56 -5.73 6.31
N ASP A 186 19.11 -6.52 5.33
CA ASP A 186 19.09 -6.06 3.94
C ASP A 186 18.07 -4.93 3.76
N VAL A 187 16.92 -5.01 4.44
CA VAL A 187 15.92 -3.94 4.44
C VAL A 187 16.39 -2.69 5.18
N GLY A 188 17.09 -2.83 6.31
CA GLY A 188 17.65 -1.71 7.08
C GLY A 188 18.72 -0.92 6.29
N LYS A 189 19.48 -1.61 5.45
CA LYS A 189 20.48 -0.98 4.56
C LYS A 189 19.88 -0.37 3.29
N MET A 190 18.63 -0.64 2.97
CA MET A 190 18.04 -0.32 1.66
C MET A 190 18.05 1.19 1.38
N ALA A 191 17.62 2.01 2.34
CA ALA A 191 17.51 3.47 2.16
C ALA A 191 18.87 4.13 1.89
N ASP A 192 19.94 3.60 2.49
CA ASP A 192 21.30 4.14 2.41
C ASP A 192 22.22 3.38 1.45
N PHE A 193 21.70 2.37 0.75
CA PHE A 193 22.49 1.62 -0.21
C PHE A 193 23.14 2.54 -1.26
N PRO A 194 24.44 2.43 -1.55
CA PRO A 194 25.13 3.34 -2.45
C PRO A 194 24.51 3.34 -3.86
N THR A 195 24.34 4.54 -4.43
CA THR A 195 23.94 4.66 -5.82
C THR A 195 25.10 4.29 -6.74
N THR A 196 24.79 3.60 -7.83
CA THR A 196 25.75 3.30 -8.89
C THR A 196 25.34 4.09 -10.12
N GLN A 197 26.27 4.78 -10.78
CA GLN A 197 25.96 5.61 -11.94
C GLN A 197 25.29 4.75 -13.04
N GLY A 198 24.12 5.17 -13.50
CA GLY A 198 23.36 4.48 -14.53
C GLY A 198 22.58 3.25 -14.07
N LEU A 199 22.51 2.97 -12.76
CA LEU A 199 21.76 1.85 -12.19
C LEU A 199 20.87 2.30 -11.04
N GLU A 200 19.64 1.79 -11.00
CA GLU A 200 18.71 2.04 -9.91
C GLU A 200 19.26 1.46 -8.60
N GLN A 201 19.06 2.19 -7.49
CA GLN A 201 19.63 1.84 -6.18
C GLN A 201 19.29 0.39 -5.77
N ILE A 202 18.03 -0.02 -6.01
CA ILE A 202 17.56 -1.34 -5.65
C ILE A 202 18.12 -2.45 -6.53
N VAL A 203 18.36 -2.18 -7.81
CA VAL A 203 18.99 -3.15 -8.73
C VAL A 203 20.44 -3.37 -8.31
N ALA A 204 21.14 -2.31 -7.92
CA ALA A 204 22.51 -2.40 -7.41
C ALA A 204 22.59 -3.29 -6.15
N GLN A 205 21.65 -3.14 -5.22
CA GLN A 205 21.58 -3.95 -4.00
C GLN A 205 21.22 -5.41 -4.31
N LEU A 206 20.14 -5.63 -5.04
CA LEU A 206 19.62 -6.96 -5.32
C LEU A 206 20.57 -7.81 -6.15
N LYS A 207 21.39 -7.20 -7.01
CA LYS A 207 22.39 -7.91 -7.81
C LYS A 207 23.48 -8.57 -6.96
N GLN A 208 23.73 -8.06 -5.74
CA GLN A 208 24.72 -8.62 -4.82
C GLN A 208 24.18 -9.80 -4.00
N GLN A 209 22.87 -10.04 -4.04
CA GLN A 209 22.24 -11.06 -3.22
C GLN A 209 22.40 -12.47 -3.84
N PRO A 210 22.75 -13.48 -3.04
CA PRO A 210 22.86 -14.85 -3.51
C PRO A 210 21.47 -15.50 -3.65
N ARG A 211 21.41 -16.59 -4.41
CA ARG A 211 20.22 -17.45 -4.47
C ARG A 211 20.12 -18.30 -3.20
N ALA A 212 18.96 -18.29 -2.55
CA ALA A 212 18.64 -19.13 -1.40
C ALA A 212 17.76 -20.34 -1.75
N ALA A 213 16.90 -20.21 -2.77
CA ALA A 213 16.00 -21.27 -3.22
C ALA A 213 15.80 -21.23 -4.75
N ALA A 214 15.22 -22.28 -5.32
CA ALA A 214 14.82 -22.28 -6.72
C ALA A 214 13.66 -21.28 -6.95
N PRO A 215 13.62 -20.57 -8.10
CA PRO A 215 12.51 -19.67 -8.39
C PRO A 215 11.15 -20.38 -8.37
N GLY A 216 10.20 -19.77 -7.68
CA GLY A 216 8.82 -20.21 -7.55
C GLY A 216 8.56 -21.24 -6.44
N THR A 217 9.58 -21.74 -5.73
CA THR A 217 9.40 -22.86 -4.79
C THR A 217 9.16 -22.44 -3.34
N VAL A 218 9.60 -21.24 -2.95
CA VAL A 218 9.47 -20.73 -1.58
C VAL A 218 8.87 -19.32 -1.64
N TRP A 219 7.87 -19.05 -0.81
CA TRP A 219 7.41 -17.69 -0.55
C TRP A 219 8.31 -17.03 0.49
N HIS A 220 8.81 -15.85 0.18
CA HIS A 220 9.67 -15.07 1.06
C HIS A 220 9.43 -13.58 0.81
N TYR A 221 8.80 -12.90 1.77
CA TYR A 221 8.52 -11.48 1.64
C TYR A 221 9.81 -10.67 1.55
N ASN A 222 9.90 -9.80 0.54
CA ASN A 222 11.10 -9.03 0.24
C ASN A 222 10.70 -7.62 -0.24
N THR A 223 10.95 -6.60 0.57
CA THR A 223 10.58 -5.22 0.21
C THR A 223 11.38 -4.68 -0.97
N ALA A 224 12.63 -5.10 -1.14
CA ALA A 224 13.44 -4.69 -2.29
C ALA A 224 12.89 -5.22 -3.61
N GLU A 225 12.30 -6.42 -3.61
CA GLU A 225 11.68 -6.97 -4.81
C GLU A 225 10.50 -6.14 -5.31
N THR A 226 9.78 -5.43 -4.44
CA THR A 226 8.77 -4.50 -4.95
C THR A 226 9.36 -3.22 -5.51
N GLY A 227 10.50 -2.77 -4.99
CA GLY A 227 11.30 -1.74 -5.67
C GLY A 227 11.69 -2.18 -7.08
N LEU A 228 12.14 -3.44 -7.22
CA LEU A 228 12.44 -4.05 -8.51
C LEU A 228 11.21 -4.13 -9.44
N ILE A 229 10.02 -4.45 -8.93
CA ILE A 229 8.78 -4.41 -9.75
C ILE A 229 8.56 -3.00 -10.31
N GLY A 230 8.82 -1.97 -9.51
CA GLY A 230 8.81 -0.58 -9.98
C GLY A 230 9.80 -0.35 -11.13
N VAL A 231 11.03 -0.85 -11.01
CA VAL A 231 12.05 -0.75 -12.06
C VAL A 231 11.63 -1.48 -13.33
N LEU A 232 10.99 -2.65 -13.23
CA LEU A 232 10.47 -3.37 -14.39
C LEU A 232 9.50 -2.49 -15.20
N VAL A 233 8.55 -1.84 -14.52
CA VAL A 233 7.60 -0.91 -15.15
C VAL A 233 8.34 0.28 -15.77
N MET A 234 9.23 0.94 -15.02
CA MET A 234 9.93 2.13 -15.51
C MET A 234 10.80 1.83 -16.73
N ARG A 235 11.50 0.69 -16.75
CA ARG A 235 12.35 0.31 -17.88
C ARG A 235 11.55 -0.15 -19.09
N ALA A 236 10.48 -0.91 -18.89
CA ALA A 236 9.64 -1.38 -19.99
C ALA A 236 8.88 -0.23 -20.67
N THR A 237 8.41 0.75 -19.88
CA THR A 237 7.62 1.89 -20.39
C THR A 237 8.48 3.10 -20.77
N HIS A 238 9.72 3.15 -20.28
CA HIS A 238 10.59 4.33 -20.30
C HIS A 238 9.99 5.57 -19.63
N LYS A 239 9.13 5.37 -18.62
CA LYS A 239 8.44 6.44 -17.88
C LYS A 239 8.69 6.31 -16.37
N PRO A 240 8.77 7.43 -15.63
CA PRO A 240 8.67 7.40 -14.17
C PRO A 240 7.36 6.74 -13.70
N LEU A 241 7.38 6.10 -12.52
CA LEU A 241 6.18 5.41 -12.02
C LEU A 241 5.01 6.37 -11.80
N ALA A 242 5.26 7.55 -11.23
CA ALA A 242 4.22 8.53 -10.96
C ALA A 242 3.59 9.03 -12.27
N GLN A 243 4.41 9.24 -13.31
CA GLN A 243 3.90 9.62 -14.63
C GLN A 243 3.00 8.52 -15.21
N TYR A 244 3.48 7.28 -15.24
CA TYR A 244 2.70 6.18 -15.81
C TYR A 244 1.42 5.90 -15.01
N LEU A 245 1.48 5.96 -13.67
CA LEU A 245 0.29 5.87 -12.83
C LEU A 245 -0.71 7.00 -13.10
N SER A 246 -0.22 8.22 -13.32
CA SER A 246 -1.06 9.36 -13.63
C SER A 246 -1.78 9.21 -14.97
N GLU A 247 -1.07 8.77 -16.00
CA GLU A 247 -1.63 8.51 -17.34
C GLU A 247 -2.65 7.37 -17.35
N LYS A 248 -2.40 6.29 -16.59
CA LYS A 248 -3.27 5.11 -16.63
C LYS A 248 -4.47 5.19 -15.70
N ILE A 249 -4.31 5.82 -14.53
CA ILE A 249 -5.30 5.75 -13.44
C ILE A 249 -5.51 7.11 -12.79
N TRP A 250 -4.47 7.77 -12.29
CA TRP A 250 -4.64 8.90 -11.35
C TRP A 250 -5.44 10.06 -11.94
N SER A 251 -5.07 10.51 -13.15
CA SER A 251 -5.71 11.65 -13.82
C SER A 251 -7.11 11.33 -14.38
N HIS A 252 -7.58 10.10 -14.21
CA HIS A 252 -8.89 9.66 -14.64
C HIS A 252 -9.79 9.22 -13.49
N TYR A 253 -9.21 8.84 -12.35
CA TYR A 253 -9.95 8.17 -11.28
C TYR A 253 -9.82 8.84 -9.90
N MET A 254 -8.66 9.44 -9.59
CA MET A 254 -8.36 9.96 -8.24
C MET A 254 -8.75 11.43 -8.09
N ALA A 255 -9.18 11.84 -6.89
CA ALA A 255 -9.73 13.17 -6.63
C ALA A 255 -8.70 14.21 -6.25
N LEU A 256 -7.66 13.84 -5.49
CA LEU A 256 -6.65 14.78 -5.02
C LEU A 256 -5.27 14.52 -5.63
N PRO A 257 -4.38 15.53 -5.68
CA PRO A 257 -3.00 15.31 -6.07
C PRO A 257 -2.35 14.30 -5.12
N GLY A 258 -1.67 13.31 -5.70
CA GLY A 258 -0.78 12.42 -4.96
C GLY A 258 0.68 12.76 -5.26
N PHE A 259 1.60 12.17 -4.51
CA PHE A 259 3.01 12.21 -4.86
C PHE A 259 3.68 10.87 -4.58
N TRP A 260 4.80 10.61 -5.25
CA TRP A 260 5.60 9.41 -5.04
C TRP A 260 7.04 9.78 -4.79
N VAL A 261 7.57 9.36 -3.64
CA VAL A 261 8.94 9.65 -3.21
C VAL A 261 9.98 8.94 -4.08
N LEU A 262 11.06 9.66 -4.39
CA LEU A 262 12.22 9.18 -5.16
C LEU A 262 13.34 8.68 -4.24
N ASP A 263 14.00 7.60 -4.63
CA ASP A 263 15.22 7.10 -4.01
C ASP A 263 16.44 8.03 -4.28
N LYS A 264 17.64 7.63 -3.83
CA LYS A 264 18.85 8.44 -4.05
C LYS A 264 19.31 8.45 -5.52
N SER A 265 18.82 7.53 -6.34
CA SER A 265 19.08 7.48 -7.79
C SER A 265 18.10 8.35 -8.60
N GLY A 266 17.13 8.98 -7.94
CA GLY A 266 16.13 9.84 -8.59
C GLY A 266 15.03 9.04 -9.29
N ARG A 267 14.67 7.87 -8.75
CA ARG A 267 13.59 6.99 -9.25
C ARG A 267 12.58 6.73 -8.15
N GLU A 268 11.30 6.61 -8.48
CA GLU A 268 10.27 6.31 -7.50
C GLU A 268 10.54 4.98 -6.77
N ILE A 269 10.33 4.98 -5.45
CA ILE A 269 10.49 3.79 -4.62
C ILE A 269 9.27 2.87 -4.85
N GLY A 270 9.34 1.94 -5.81
CA GLY A 270 8.18 1.11 -6.18
C GLY A 270 7.51 0.35 -5.01
N GLY A 271 8.27 0.02 -3.97
CA GLY A 271 7.76 -0.67 -2.77
C GLY A 271 7.22 0.23 -1.67
N CYS A 272 7.34 1.55 -1.79
CA CYS A 272 6.95 2.51 -0.74
C CYS A 272 6.58 3.91 -1.25
N CYS A 273 5.86 4.59 -0.37
CA CYS A 273 5.94 6.04 -0.17
C CYS A 273 5.28 6.85 -1.30
N LEU A 274 4.31 6.22 -1.97
CA LEU A 274 3.21 6.94 -2.59
C LEU A 274 2.38 7.56 -1.45
N SER A 275 2.03 8.83 -1.56
CA SER A 275 1.20 9.53 -0.58
C SER A 275 -0.06 10.03 -1.24
N SER A 276 -1.18 9.82 -0.56
CA SER A 276 -2.51 10.06 -1.09
C SER A 276 -3.49 10.46 0.00
N SER A 277 -4.66 10.95 -0.41
CA SER A 277 -5.80 11.10 0.50
C SER A 277 -6.38 9.75 0.89
N LEU A 278 -7.04 9.69 2.05
CA LEU A 278 -7.74 8.49 2.52
C LEU A 278 -8.79 7.99 1.50
N ALA A 279 -9.53 8.92 0.92
CA ALA A 279 -10.54 8.60 -0.10
C ALA A 279 -9.91 8.04 -1.38
N ASP A 280 -8.74 8.52 -1.81
CA ASP A 280 -8.07 8.01 -3.00
C ASP A 280 -7.41 6.63 -2.76
N TYR A 281 -7.01 6.30 -1.53
CA TYR A 281 -6.70 4.92 -1.17
C TYR A 281 -7.94 4.01 -1.30
N ALA A 282 -9.11 4.46 -0.84
CA ALA A 282 -10.34 3.71 -1.05
C ALA A 282 -10.71 3.58 -2.54
N ARG A 283 -10.44 4.61 -3.37
CA ARG A 283 -10.62 4.54 -4.83
C ARG A 283 -9.72 3.50 -5.48
N MET A 284 -8.50 3.28 -4.99
CA MET A 284 -7.70 2.15 -5.46
C MET A 284 -8.41 0.81 -5.16
N GLY A 285 -9.00 0.66 -3.98
CA GLY A 285 -9.84 -0.49 -3.64
C GLY A 285 -11.03 -0.65 -4.59
N GLN A 286 -11.70 0.45 -4.93
CA GLN A 286 -12.84 0.46 -5.86
C GLN A 286 -12.42 0.12 -7.29
N PHE A 287 -11.30 0.66 -7.78
CA PHE A 287 -10.75 0.33 -9.09
C PHE A 287 -10.49 -1.19 -9.22
N MET A 288 -9.97 -1.81 -8.17
CA MET A 288 -9.77 -3.26 -8.14
C MET A 288 -11.11 -4.02 -8.11
N MET A 289 -12.08 -3.55 -7.31
CA MET A 289 -13.43 -4.14 -7.22
C MET A 289 -14.20 -4.04 -8.55
N ASP A 290 -13.98 -2.97 -9.32
CA ASP A 290 -14.58 -2.72 -10.64
C ASP A 290 -13.90 -3.50 -11.77
N GLY A 291 -12.96 -4.40 -11.44
CA GLY A 291 -12.29 -5.23 -12.43
C GLY A 291 -11.14 -4.53 -13.16
N GLY A 292 -10.57 -3.46 -12.59
CA GLY A 292 -9.49 -2.69 -13.20
C GLY A 292 -9.95 -1.87 -14.40
N LYS A 293 -11.16 -1.32 -14.33
CA LYS A 293 -11.81 -0.57 -15.41
C LYS A 293 -12.03 0.89 -15.04
N ILE A 294 -11.91 1.76 -16.05
CA ILE A 294 -12.25 3.18 -15.96
C ILE A 294 -13.16 3.50 -17.14
N ASP A 295 -14.34 4.07 -16.89
CA ASP A 295 -15.36 4.37 -17.91
C ASP A 295 -15.66 3.18 -18.84
N GLY A 296 -15.73 1.97 -18.26
CA GLY A 296 -15.95 0.71 -18.99
C GLY A 296 -14.74 0.18 -19.78
N ARG A 297 -13.63 0.94 -19.85
CA ARG A 297 -12.40 0.52 -20.52
C ARG A 297 -11.48 -0.23 -19.54
N SER A 298 -11.06 -1.44 -19.93
CA SER A 298 -10.09 -2.23 -19.15
C SER A 298 -8.70 -1.60 -19.23
N ILE A 299 -8.14 -1.25 -18.07
CA ILE A 299 -6.75 -0.77 -17.93
C ILE A 299 -5.78 -1.94 -17.79
N LEU A 300 -6.27 -3.11 -17.37
CA LEU A 300 -5.50 -4.31 -17.08
C LEU A 300 -5.84 -5.44 -18.08
N PRO A 301 -4.96 -6.45 -18.24
CA PRO A 301 -5.27 -7.61 -19.05
C PRO A 301 -6.36 -8.47 -18.39
N ASP A 302 -7.03 -9.27 -19.22
CA ASP A 302 -8.09 -10.15 -18.73
C ASP A 302 -7.54 -11.14 -17.70
N GLY A 303 -8.31 -11.40 -16.65
CA GLY A 303 -7.92 -12.29 -15.55
C GLY A 303 -6.90 -11.67 -14.56
N TRP A 304 -6.39 -10.46 -14.79
CA TRP A 304 -5.39 -9.84 -13.90
C TRP A 304 -5.89 -9.73 -12.45
N ILE A 305 -7.08 -9.17 -12.23
CA ILE A 305 -7.62 -8.97 -10.88
C ILE A 305 -7.75 -10.30 -10.16
N ALA A 306 -8.32 -11.32 -10.81
CA ALA A 306 -8.44 -12.65 -10.23
C ALA A 306 -7.07 -13.24 -9.85
N ALA A 307 -6.07 -13.14 -10.72
CA ALA A 307 -4.73 -13.62 -10.40
C ALA A 307 -4.06 -12.81 -9.29
N ALA A 308 -4.26 -11.50 -9.28
CA ALA A 308 -3.67 -10.57 -8.31
C ALA A 308 -4.25 -10.71 -6.91
N THR A 309 -5.55 -11.03 -6.79
CA THR A 309 -6.27 -11.04 -5.50
C THR A 309 -6.66 -12.43 -5.02
N HIS A 310 -6.25 -13.50 -5.72
CA HIS A 310 -6.33 -14.88 -5.23
C HIS A 310 -4.96 -15.41 -4.82
N LYS A 311 -4.98 -16.40 -3.91
CA LYS A 311 -3.80 -17.06 -3.36
C LYS A 311 -2.96 -17.70 -4.47
N GLN A 312 -1.83 -17.09 -4.79
CA GLN A 312 -0.78 -17.65 -5.65
C GLN A 312 0.28 -18.38 -4.82
N ARG A 313 0.47 -17.94 -3.57
CA ARG A 313 1.43 -18.50 -2.61
C ARG A 313 0.80 -18.65 -1.23
N ASP A 314 1.11 -19.78 -0.60
CA ASP A 314 0.90 -19.97 0.82
C ASP A 314 1.98 -19.19 1.58
N ILE A 315 1.57 -18.53 2.65
CA ILE A 315 2.43 -17.71 3.50
C ILE A 315 2.70 -18.36 4.86
N GLY A 316 2.27 -19.62 5.06
CA GLY A 316 2.42 -20.35 6.32
C GLY A 316 1.35 -20.02 7.37
N HIS A 317 0.32 -19.26 7.00
CA HIS A 317 -0.79 -18.89 7.88
C HIS A 317 -2.13 -19.39 7.30
N PRO A 318 -2.85 -20.29 8.00
CA PRO A 318 -4.16 -20.77 7.57
C PRO A 318 -5.12 -19.62 7.27
N GLY A 319 -5.95 -19.76 6.24
CA GLY A 319 -6.91 -18.72 5.85
C GLY A 319 -6.30 -17.56 5.05
N ARG A 320 -4.96 -17.45 4.98
CA ARG A 320 -4.24 -16.32 4.39
C ARG A 320 -3.34 -16.77 3.24
N GLY A 321 -2.92 -15.84 2.41
CA GLY A 321 -2.11 -16.09 1.22
C GLY A 321 -1.59 -14.80 0.60
N TYR A 322 -0.86 -14.94 -0.50
CA TYR A 322 -0.34 -13.82 -1.27
C TYR A 322 -0.62 -13.97 -2.77
N GLY A 323 -1.05 -12.89 -3.41
CA GLY A 323 -1.29 -12.77 -4.85
C GLY A 323 -0.22 -11.94 -5.55
N TYR A 324 -0.62 -11.03 -6.43
CA TYR A 324 0.30 -10.09 -7.08
C TYR A 324 0.42 -8.81 -6.25
N GLN A 325 1.22 -8.87 -5.19
CA GLN A 325 1.40 -7.78 -4.23
C GLN A 325 0.12 -7.38 -3.46
N TRP A 326 -0.77 -8.36 -3.27
CA TRP A 326 -1.96 -8.25 -2.41
C TRP A 326 -1.97 -9.43 -1.43
N TRP A 327 -2.32 -9.16 -0.18
CA TRP A 327 -2.65 -10.20 0.79
C TRP A 327 -4.04 -10.74 0.47
N THR A 328 -4.22 -12.05 0.50
CA THR A 328 -5.46 -12.72 0.07
C THR A 328 -6.03 -13.58 1.18
N TYR A 329 -7.35 -13.64 1.29
CA TYR A 329 -8.04 -14.38 2.35
C TYR A 329 -9.01 -15.41 1.76
N ASP A 330 -9.23 -16.52 2.47
CA ASP A 330 -10.04 -17.65 1.98
C ASP A 330 -11.53 -17.30 1.84
N ASP A 331 -12.00 -16.22 2.48
CA ASP A 331 -13.36 -15.69 2.27
C ASP A 331 -13.51 -14.94 0.93
N GLY A 332 -12.42 -14.73 0.18
CA GLY A 332 -12.35 -14.01 -1.08
C GLY A 332 -12.10 -12.51 -0.94
N SER A 333 -11.94 -12.00 0.28
CA SER A 333 -11.44 -10.65 0.51
C SER A 333 -9.91 -10.58 0.30
N TYR A 334 -9.39 -9.37 0.16
CA TYR A 334 -7.97 -9.12 -0.02
C TYR A 334 -7.58 -7.75 0.54
N SER A 335 -6.28 -7.54 0.79
CA SER A 335 -5.80 -6.26 1.31
C SER A 335 -4.43 -5.83 0.79
N ALA A 336 -4.26 -4.51 0.67
CA ALA A 336 -2.96 -3.87 0.66
C ALA A 336 -2.63 -3.49 2.11
N VAL A 337 -1.41 -3.79 2.56
CA VAL A 337 -0.96 -3.50 3.95
C VAL A 337 0.37 -2.78 3.89
N GLY A 338 0.47 -1.70 4.65
CA GLY A 338 1.62 -0.84 4.82
C GLY A 338 2.09 -0.83 6.27
N HIS A 339 3.40 -0.73 6.44
CA HIS A 339 4.03 -0.49 7.75
C HIS A 339 3.40 0.75 8.42
N PHE A 340 3.43 0.78 9.73
CA PHE A 340 2.79 1.73 10.62
C PHE A 340 1.25 1.79 10.54
N GLY A 341 0.60 0.78 9.95
CA GLY A 341 -0.84 0.56 10.03
C GLY A 341 -1.69 1.02 8.84
N GLN A 342 -1.10 1.17 7.65
CA GLN A 342 -1.84 1.57 6.45
C GLN A 342 -2.53 0.35 5.84
N THR A 343 -3.81 0.44 5.50
CA THR A 343 -4.55 -0.68 4.90
C THR A 343 -5.58 -0.22 3.87
N ILE A 344 -5.72 -1.01 2.80
CA ILE A 344 -6.89 -1.01 1.92
C ILE A 344 -7.44 -2.43 1.95
N PHE A 345 -8.51 -2.66 2.71
CA PHE A 345 -9.21 -3.93 2.75
C PHE A 345 -10.39 -3.90 1.78
N VAL A 346 -10.53 -4.96 0.97
CA VAL A 346 -11.59 -5.07 -0.05
C VAL A 346 -12.28 -6.42 0.07
N ASP A 347 -13.60 -6.39 0.15
CA ASP A 347 -14.45 -7.58 0.17
C ASP A 347 -15.50 -7.48 -0.96
N PRO A 348 -15.25 -8.15 -2.10
CA PRO A 348 -16.17 -8.13 -3.24
C PRO A 348 -17.55 -8.72 -2.93
N LYS A 349 -17.67 -9.72 -2.04
CA LYS A 349 -18.96 -10.34 -1.70
C LYS A 349 -19.88 -9.38 -0.97
N ARG A 350 -19.30 -8.50 -0.16
CA ARG A 350 -20.01 -7.44 0.59
C ARG A 350 -20.06 -6.12 -0.16
N LYS A 351 -19.36 -5.98 -1.29
CA LYS A 351 -19.06 -4.71 -1.97
C LYS A 351 -18.51 -3.68 -0.97
N LEU A 352 -17.61 -4.14 -0.11
CA LEU A 352 -17.09 -3.40 1.03
C LEU A 352 -15.64 -3.02 0.76
N ILE A 353 -15.29 -1.76 1.06
CA ILE A 353 -13.92 -1.27 1.12
C ILE A 353 -13.73 -0.60 2.47
N VAL A 354 -12.63 -0.91 3.15
CA VAL A 354 -12.19 -0.21 4.36
C VAL A 354 -10.78 0.29 4.11
N ALA A 355 -10.62 1.61 4.01
CA ALA A 355 -9.32 2.24 3.96
C ALA A 355 -8.97 2.78 5.35
N THR A 356 -7.74 2.58 5.80
CA THR A 356 -7.24 3.23 7.02
C THR A 356 -5.78 3.60 6.89
N VAL A 357 -5.45 4.77 7.44
CA VAL A 357 -4.08 5.22 7.64
C VAL A 357 -3.82 5.50 9.12
N ALA A 358 -2.59 5.25 9.57
CA ALA A 358 -2.19 5.31 10.98
C ALA A 358 -0.69 5.61 11.15
N ASP A 359 -0.27 5.86 12.40
CA ASP A 359 1.14 5.89 12.82
C ASP A 359 1.36 4.93 14.00
N PHE A 360 1.47 3.62 13.77
CA PHE A 360 1.77 2.68 14.86
C PHE A 360 3.08 3.04 15.57
N PRO A 361 3.14 2.97 16.92
CA PRO A 361 4.24 3.51 17.70
C PRO A 361 5.52 2.66 17.70
N SER A 362 5.49 1.47 17.09
CA SER A 362 6.57 0.48 17.13
C SER A 362 6.69 -0.27 15.81
N ASN A 363 7.86 -0.86 15.56
CA ASN A 363 8.10 -1.74 14.41
C ASN A 363 7.55 -3.16 14.61
N ASP A 364 7.30 -3.58 15.85
CA ASP A 364 6.45 -4.76 16.12
C ASP A 364 4.99 -4.30 16.08
N GLU A 365 4.26 -4.81 15.10
CA GLU A 365 2.89 -4.40 14.76
C GLU A 365 1.87 -5.51 15.01
N THR A 366 2.31 -6.66 15.53
CA THR A 366 1.53 -7.91 15.56
C THR A 366 0.16 -7.73 16.22
N ASP A 367 0.13 -7.21 17.45
CA ASP A 367 -1.11 -7.00 18.20
C ASP A 367 -2.04 -5.97 17.54
N ARG A 368 -1.44 -4.93 16.94
CA ARG A 368 -2.20 -3.85 16.29
C ARG A 368 -2.81 -4.31 14.98
N MET A 369 -2.10 -5.15 14.24
CA MET A 369 -2.61 -5.77 13.02
C MET A 369 -3.70 -6.79 13.32
N GLU A 370 -3.61 -7.55 14.42
CA GLU A 370 -4.71 -8.42 14.83
C GLU A 370 -5.94 -7.63 15.29
N GLU A 371 -5.77 -6.50 16.00
CA GLU A 371 -6.86 -5.56 16.28
C GLU A 371 -7.46 -4.96 14.99
N ARG A 372 -6.63 -4.62 14.00
CA ARG A 372 -7.04 -4.15 12.67
C ARG A 372 -7.90 -5.18 11.94
N PHE A 373 -7.49 -6.45 11.94
CA PHE A 373 -8.24 -7.54 11.31
C PHE A 373 -9.54 -7.84 12.07
N ALA A 374 -9.54 -7.73 13.40
CA ALA A 374 -10.77 -7.81 14.19
C ALA A 374 -11.76 -6.70 13.80
N TYR A 375 -11.27 -5.47 13.61
CA TYR A 375 -12.09 -4.36 13.11
C TYR A 375 -12.69 -4.67 11.72
N HIS A 376 -11.91 -5.19 10.77
CA HIS A 376 -12.46 -5.59 9.46
C HIS A 376 -13.57 -6.64 9.57
N ARG A 377 -13.39 -7.67 10.43
CA ARG A 377 -14.44 -8.67 10.70
C ARG A 377 -15.71 -8.04 11.29
N LEU A 378 -15.57 -7.09 12.21
CA LEU A 378 -16.72 -6.37 12.78
C LEU A 378 -17.48 -5.57 11.71
N VAL A 379 -16.75 -4.92 10.79
CA VAL A 379 -17.37 -4.21 9.66
C VAL A 379 -18.07 -5.19 8.72
N GLN A 380 -17.45 -6.33 8.40
CA GLN A 380 -18.09 -7.39 7.60
C GLN A 380 -19.40 -7.87 8.23
N GLN A 381 -19.41 -8.12 9.55
CA GLN A 381 -20.59 -8.54 10.31
C GLN A 381 -21.69 -7.46 10.33
N ALA A 382 -21.32 -6.19 10.48
CA ALA A 382 -22.27 -5.08 10.44
C ALA A 382 -22.97 -4.98 9.08
N VAL A 383 -22.21 -5.13 7.99
CA VAL A 383 -22.74 -5.16 6.62
C VAL A 383 -23.66 -6.36 6.40
N ASP A 384 -23.27 -7.55 6.85
CA ASP A 384 -24.10 -8.76 6.73
C ASP A 384 -25.43 -8.60 7.49
N LYS A 385 -25.40 -8.01 8.68
CA LYS A 385 -26.59 -7.74 9.49
C LYS A 385 -27.56 -6.79 8.79
N GLU A 386 -27.08 -5.69 8.20
CA GLU A 386 -27.93 -4.78 7.42
C GLU A 386 -28.50 -5.44 6.15
N GLN A 387 -27.72 -6.32 5.51
CA GLN A 387 -28.13 -7.07 4.32
C GLN A 387 -29.05 -8.26 4.64
N GLY A 388 -29.26 -8.59 5.92
CA GLY A 388 -30.02 -9.78 6.32
C GLY A 388 -29.36 -11.10 5.92
N VAL A 389 -28.03 -11.11 5.73
CA VAL A 389 -27.26 -12.29 5.31
C VAL A 389 -26.65 -12.96 6.55
N THR A 390 -26.80 -14.27 6.66
CA THR A 390 -26.18 -15.08 7.73
C THR A 390 -25.25 -16.14 7.14
N GLY A 391 -24.26 -16.58 7.91
CA GLY A 391 -23.37 -17.69 7.53
C GLY A 391 -22.35 -17.37 6.43
N ARG A 392 -22.25 -16.12 5.98
CA ARG A 392 -21.17 -15.70 5.06
C ARG A 392 -19.84 -15.77 5.79
N ALA A 393 -18.84 -16.38 5.16
CA ALA A 393 -17.49 -16.44 5.72
C ALA A 393 -16.94 -15.02 6.00
N LEU A 394 -16.16 -14.93 7.07
CA LEU A 394 -15.44 -13.73 7.47
C LEU A 394 -13.94 -13.95 7.23
N MET A 395 -13.20 -12.84 7.13
CA MET A 395 -11.75 -12.88 7.04
C MET A 395 -11.15 -13.53 8.30
N GLN A 396 -10.22 -14.47 8.13
CA GLN A 396 -9.53 -15.16 9.23
C GLN A 396 -8.33 -14.38 9.76
#